data_AF-A0A2T3KTQ8-F1
#
_entry.id   AF-A0A2T3KTQ8-F1
#
_cell.length_a   1.000
_cell.length_b   1.000
_cell.length_c   1.000
_cell.angle_alpha   90.00
_cell.angle_beta   90.00
_cell.angle_gamma   90.00
#
_symmetry.space_group_name_H-M   'P 1'
#
loop_
_entity.id
_entity.type
_entity.pdbx_description
1 polymer ?
#
loop_
_entity_poly.entity_id
_entity_poly.type
_entity_poly.pdbx_seq_one_letter_code
_entity_poly.pdbx_strand_id
1 'polypeptide(L)'
;MRTRFDRIRHAVCFEIIGLVLLVGVLSQFGYDSGHVGAIGIAFSFLATGWNYLYNHWFDRFMARRYNTLNKTTVQRIVHSIGFEAGLLIVTIPILSWFLKVSLWEAFVLDIGMVIFYLIYAYVYNLAYDKVFPVPEVAH
;
A
#
# COMPACT_ATOMS: atom_id res chain seq x y z
N MET A 1 12.57 18.80 15.11
CA MET A 1 12.44 17.37 14.72
C MET A 1 11.09 16.84 15.17
N ARG A 2 10.28 16.23 14.28
CA ARG A 2 9.00 15.61 14.64
C ARG A 2 9.20 14.53 15.71
N THR A 3 8.47 14.64 16.82
CA THR A 3 8.56 13.69 17.95
C THR A 3 8.04 12.31 17.53
N ARG A 4 8.39 11.24 18.26
CA ARG A 4 7.89 9.88 17.97
C ARG A 4 6.37 9.80 18.06
N PHE A 5 5.77 10.54 19.01
CA PHE A 5 4.33 10.63 19.19
C PHE A 5 3.61 11.31 18.02
N ASP A 6 4.21 12.35 17.40
CA ASP A 6 3.63 12.99 16.21
C ASP A 6 3.54 12.06 15.01
N ARG A 7 4.54 11.20 14.82
CA ARG A 7 4.55 10.22 13.72
C ARG A 7 3.49 9.14 13.93
N ILE A 8 3.32 8.66 15.16
CA ILE A 8 2.31 7.66 15.49
C ILE A 8 0.92 8.26 15.32
N ARG A 9 0.65 9.47 15.83
CA ARG A 9 -0.63 10.16 15.63
C ARG A 9 -0.94 10.37 14.15
N HIS A 10 0.04 10.83 13.37
CA HIS A 10 -0.11 11.04 11.94
C HIS A 10 -0.49 9.75 11.21
N ALA A 11 0.23 8.66 11.47
CA ALA A 11 -0.01 7.36 10.84
C ALA A 11 -1.37 6.77 11.23
N VAL A 12 -1.74 6.83 12.51
CA VAL A 12 -3.02 6.31 12.99
C VAL A 12 -4.20 7.11 12.41
N CYS A 13 -4.13 8.44 12.42
CA CYS A 13 -5.17 9.28 11.82
C CYS A 13 -5.27 9.08 10.30
N PHE A 14 -4.14 8.94 9.61
CA PHE A 14 -4.09 8.66 8.18
C PHE A 14 -4.83 7.36 7.84
N GLU A 15 -4.52 6.29 8.57
CA GLU A 15 -5.08 4.96 8.35
C GLU A 15 -6.59 4.94 8.63
N ILE A 16 -7.02 5.51 9.76
CA ILE A 16 -8.42 5.52 10.17
C ILE A 16 -9.27 6.32 9.18
N ILE A 17 -8.84 7.54 8.82
CA ILE A 17 -9.60 8.40 7.90
C ILE A 17 -9.61 7.79 6.49
N GLY A 18 -8.48 7.21 6.06
CA GLY A 18 -8.36 6.51 4.79
C GLY A 18 -9.32 5.32 4.70
N LEU A 19 -9.34 4.49 5.74
CA LEU A 19 -10.26 3.34 5.84
C LEU A 19 -11.73 3.78 5.85
N VAL A 20 -12.10 4.80 6.62
CA VAL A 20 -13.50 5.28 6.66
C VAL A 20 -13.95 5.80 5.30
N LEU A 21 -13.10 6.58 4.61
CA LEU A 21 -13.41 7.07 3.26
C LEU A 21 -13.49 5.93 2.25
N LEU A 22 -12.56 4.98 2.29
CA LEU A 22 -12.55 3.83 1.40
C LEU A 22 -13.81 2.97 1.60
N VAL A 23 -14.15 2.64 2.84
CA VAL A 23 -15.38 1.91 3.18
C VAL A 23 -16.61 2.69 2.74
N GLY A 24 -16.63 4.01 2.93
CA GLY A 24 -17.74 4.86 2.49
C GLY A 24 -17.92 4.85 0.97
N VAL A 25 -16.84 4.96 0.21
CA VAL A 25 -16.87 4.89 -1.26
C VAL A 25 -17.33 3.50 -1.72
N LEU A 26 -16.74 2.43 -1.20
CA LEU A 26 -17.10 1.06 -1.57
C LEU A 26 -18.53 0.68 -1.15
N SER A 27 -19.02 1.24 -0.04
CA SER A 27 -20.42 1.06 0.38
C SER A 27 -21.41 1.65 -0.61
N GLN A 28 -21.07 2.72 -1.34
CA GLN A 28 -21.94 3.25 -2.41
C GLN A 28 -22.02 2.32 -3.62
N PHE A 29 -21.03 1.45 -3.80
CA PHE A 29 -21.05 0.39 -4.81
C PHE A 29 -21.78 -0.88 -4.33
N GLY A 30 -22.41 -0.85 -3.14
CA GLY A 30 -23.22 -1.95 -2.62
C GLY A 30 -22.45 -3.05 -1.88
N TYR A 31 -21.17 -2.82 -1.56
CA TYR A 31 -20.36 -3.77 -0.79
C TYR A 31 -20.63 -3.65 0.72
N ASP A 32 -20.79 -4.79 1.39
CA ASP A 32 -21.09 -4.87 2.82
C ASP A 32 -19.94 -4.31 3.69
N SER A 33 -20.24 -3.29 4.50
CA SER A 33 -19.25 -2.44 5.19
C SER A 33 -18.37 -3.21 6.20
N GLY A 34 -18.90 -4.30 6.78
CA GLY A 34 -18.17 -5.15 7.72
C GLY A 34 -17.12 -6.03 7.05
N HIS A 35 -17.41 -6.50 5.83
CA HIS A 35 -16.48 -7.34 5.08
C HIS A 35 -15.29 -6.53 4.54
N VAL A 36 -15.53 -5.29 4.09
CA VAL A 36 -14.48 -4.43 3.49
C VAL A 36 -13.33 -4.12 4.46
N GLY A 37 -13.63 -3.83 5.73
CA GLY A 37 -12.60 -3.58 6.74
C GLY A 37 -11.76 -4.82 7.08
N ALA A 38 -12.41 -5.98 7.19
CA ALA A 38 -11.72 -7.25 7.43
C ALA A 38 -10.82 -7.65 6.24
N ILE A 39 -11.25 -7.37 5.01
CA ILE A 39 -10.44 -7.56 3.81
C ILE A 39 -9.19 -6.70 3.88
N GLY A 40 -9.31 -5.40 4.18
CA GLY A 40 -8.15 -4.50 4.24
C GLY A 40 -7.06 -5.02 5.18
N ILE A 41 -7.47 -5.53 6.34
CA ILE A 41 -6.56 -6.16 7.30
C ILE A 41 -5.93 -7.43 6.71
N ALA A 42 -6.73 -8.35 6.16
CA ALA A 42 -6.25 -9.57 5.53
C ALA A 42 -5.28 -9.29 4.36
N PHE A 43 -5.58 -8.26 3.56
CA PHE A 43 -4.74 -7.78 2.47
C PHE A 43 -3.42 -7.20 2.99
N SER A 44 -3.43 -6.44 4.09
CA SER A 44 -2.22 -5.94 4.72
C SER A 44 -1.31 -7.08 5.18
N PHE A 45 -1.87 -8.15 5.76
CA PHE A 45 -1.11 -9.34 6.13
C PHE A 45 -0.57 -10.09 4.90
N LEU A 46 -1.39 -10.26 3.86
CA LEU A 46 -0.97 -10.86 2.58
C LEU A 46 0.15 -10.07 1.92
N ALA A 47 0.02 -8.74 1.82
CA ALA A 47 1.02 -7.87 1.24
C ALA A 47 2.33 -7.89 2.04
N THR A 48 2.24 -7.89 3.38
CA THR A 48 3.41 -8.01 4.26
C THR A 48 4.09 -9.38 4.09
N GLY A 49 3.30 -10.45 4.01
CA GLY A 49 3.79 -11.80 3.76
C GLY A 49 4.46 -11.93 2.38
N TRP A 50 3.84 -11.36 1.34
CA TRP A 50 4.40 -11.31 0.00
C TRP A 50 5.70 -10.50 -0.06
N ASN A 51 5.76 -9.35 0.62
CA ASN A 51 6.97 -8.54 0.74
C ASN A 51 8.12 -9.34 1.35
N TYR A 52 7.88 -10.05 2.45
CA TYR A 52 8.88 -10.91 3.05
C TYR A 52 9.32 -12.04 2.10
N LEU A 53 8.36 -12.75 1.49
CA LEU A 53 8.63 -13.88 0.61
C LEU A 53 9.42 -13.45 -0.65
N TYR A 54 9.02 -12.36 -1.28
CA TYR A 54 9.65 -11.83 -2.48
C TYR A 54 11.07 -11.32 -2.19
N ASN A 55 11.26 -10.53 -1.13
CA ASN A 55 12.59 -10.08 -0.71
C ASN A 55 13.52 -11.27 -0.46
N HIS A 56 13.03 -12.29 0.25
CA HIS A 56 13.82 -13.47 0.54
C HIS A 56 14.15 -14.30 -0.71
N TRP A 57 13.20 -14.44 -1.63
CA TRP A 57 13.43 -15.13 -2.92
C TRP A 57 14.44 -14.37 -3.78
N PHE A 58 14.31 -13.05 -3.87
CA PHE A 58 15.19 -12.22 -4.68
C PHE A 58 16.60 -12.13 -4.11
N ASP A 59 16.74 -12.06 -2.78
CA ASP A 59 18.05 -12.09 -2.13
C ASP A 59 18.75 -13.44 -2.36
N ARG A 60 18.00 -14.56 -2.31
CA ARG A 60 18.53 -15.88 -2.71
C ARG A 60 18.91 -15.94 -4.19
N PHE A 61 18.12 -15.34 -5.08
CA PHE A 61 18.42 -15.26 -6.50
C PHE A 61 19.70 -14.44 -6.74
N MET A 62 19.85 -13.28 -6.09
CA MET A 62 21.05 -12.46 -6.18
C MET A 62 22.30 -13.15 -5.63
N ALA A 63 22.20 -13.80 -4.46
CA ALA A 63 23.29 -14.57 -3.89
C ALA A 63 23.73 -15.71 -4.81
N ARG A 64 22.80 -16.42 -5.46
CA ARG A 64 23.11 -17.50 -6.40
C ARG A 64 23.65 -17.02 -7.75
N ARG A 65 23.12 -15.92 -8.29
CA ARG A 65 23.41 -15.50 -9.67
C ARG A 65 24.58 -14.52 -9.78
N TYR A 66 24.72 -13.62 -8.79
CA TYR A 66 25.67 -12.52 -8.80
C TYR A 66 26.68 -12.58 -7.65
N ASN A 67 26.54 -13.54 -6.71
CA ASN A 67 27.42 -13.74 -5.56
C ASN A 67 27.66 -12.47 -4.73
N THR A 68 26.70 -11.55 -4.74
CA THR A 68 26.73 -10.27 -4.04
C THR A 68 25.31 -9.88 -3.64
N LEU A 69 25.19 -9.14 -2.53
CA LEU A 69 23.94 -8.52 -2.07
C LEU A 69 23.87 -7.04 -2.42
N ASN A 70 24.94 -6.48 -3.01
CA ASN A 70 24.97 -5.08 -3.44
C ASN A 70 24.15 -4.88 -4.71
N LYS A 71 22.89 -4.47 -4.52
CA LYS A 71 21.92 -4.14 -5.58
C LYS A 71 22.37 -2.88 -6.34
N THR A 72 22.72 -3.04 -7.61
CA THR A 72 22.92 -1.91 -8.54
C THR A 72 21.58 -1.21 -8.83
N THR A 73 21.61 0.02 -9.34
CA THR A 73 20.39 0.78 -9.65
C THR A 73 19.43 0.02 -10.57
N VAL A 74 19.96 -0.67 -11.58
CA VAL A 74 19.17 -1.50 -12.50
C VAL A 74 18.52 -2.69 -11.77
N GLN A 75 19.26 -3.37 -10.89
CA GLN A 75 18.71 -4.47 -10.09
C GLN A 75 17.61 -4.01 -9.13
N ARG A 76 17.71 -2.77 -8.60
CA ARG A 76 16.64 -2.18 -7.77
C ARG A 76 15.37 -1.91 -8.58
N ILE A 77 15.49 -1.38 -9.80
CA ILE A 77 14.34 -1.14 -10.68
C ILE A 77 13.67 -2.46 -11.05
N VAL A 78 14.44 -3.47 -11.47
CA VAL A 78 13.91 -4.80 -11.81
C VAL A 78 13.24 -5.45 -10.59
N HIS A 79 13.84 -5.32 -9.41
CA HIS A 79 13.25 -5.79 -8.16
C HIS A 79 11.91 -5.13 -7.86
N SER A 80 11.85 -3.80 -7.91
CA SER A 80 10.62 -3.06 -7.62
C SER A 80 9.51 -3.35 -8.63
N ILE A 81 9.83 -3.39 -9.93
CA ILE A 81 8.84 -3.72 -10.96
C ILE A 81 8.36 -5.17 -10.82
N GLY A 82 9.27 -6.11 -10.58
CA GLY A 82 8.93 -7.51 -10.38
C GLY A 82 8.14 -7.77 -9.10
N PHE A 83 8.43 -7.02 -8.04
CA PHE A 83 7.68 -7.05 -6.78
C PHE A 83 6.23 -6.62 -7.01
N GLU A 84 6.04 -5.45 -7.62
CA GLU A 84 4.73 -4.87 -7.89
C GLU A 84 3.92 -5.77 -8.83
N ALA A 85 4.51 -6.20 -9.94
CA ALA A 85 3.84 -7.09 -10.90
C ALA A 85 3.48 -8.45 -10.27
N GLY A 86 4.38 -9.02 -9.47
CA GLY A 86 4.11 -10.27 -8.76
C GLY A 86 3.00 -10.11 -7.71
N LEU A 87 3.00 -8.98 -6.99
CA LEU A 87 1.96 -8.65 -6.03
C LEU A 87 0.60 -8.54 -6.73
N LEU A 88 0.51 -7.81 -7.84
CA LEU A 88 -0.71 -7.69 -8.65
C LEU A 88 -1.26 -9.05 -9.10
N ILE A 89 -0.39 -9.96 -9.54
CA ILE A 89 -0.80 -11.31 -9.96
C ILE A 89 -1.42 -12.11 -8.80
N VAL A 90 -1.01 -11.86 -7.56
CA VAL A 90 -1.56 -12.52 -6.37
C VAL A 90 -2.80 -11.80 -5.85
N THR A 91 -2.79 -10.47 -5.83
CA THR A 91 -3.86 -9.66 -5.25
C THR A 91 -5.11 -9.64 -6.13
N ILE A 92 -4.98 -9.51 -7.45
CA ILE A 92 -6.12 -9.41 -8.38
C ILE A 92 -7.04 -10.64 -8.30
N PRO A 93 -6.55 -11.90 -8.34
CA PRO A 93 -7.41 -13.07 -8.19
C PRO A 93 -8.12 -13.14 -6.84
N ILE A 94 -7.43 -12.73 -5.76
CA ILE A 94 -8.02 -12.71 -4.41
C ILE A 94 -9.13 -11.66 -4.34
N LEU A 95 -8.89 -10.45 -4.86
CA LEU A 95 -9.88 -9.37 -4.98
C LEU A 95 -11.09 -9.81 -5.82
N SER A 96 -10.85 -10.40 -6.98
CA SER A 96 -11.88 -10.91 -7.89
C SER A 96 -12.74 -11.97 -7.23
N TRP A 97 -12.12 -12.96 -6.58
CA TRP A 97 -12.84 -14.00 -5.85
C TRP A 97 -13.67 -13.45 -4.70
N PHE A 98 -13.11 -12.48 -3.97
CA PHE A 98 -13.76 -11.93 -2.79
C PHE A 98 -14.93 -11.01 -3.14
N LEU A 99 -14.71 -10.04 -4.02
CA LEU A 99 -15.74 -9.08 -4.45
C LEU A 99 -16.71 -9.69 -5.49
N LYS A 100 -16.47 -10.93 -5.91
CA LYS A 100 -17.23 -11.64 -6.96
C LYS A 100 -17.34 -10.83 -8.26
N VAL A 101 -16.27 -10.14 -8.60
CA VAL A 101 -16.12 -9.35 -9.83
C VAL A 101 -15.17 -10.06 -10.80
N SER A 102 -15.22 -9.70 -12.07
CA SER A 102 -14.26 -10.20 -13.06
C SER A 102 -12.82 -9.77 -12.74
N LEU A 103 -11.82 -10.49 -13.28
CA LEU A 103 -10.41 -10.12 -13.12
C LEU A 103 -10.11 -8.69 -13.64
N TRP A 104 -10.81 -8.28 -14.71
CA TRP A 104 -10.67 -6.95 -15.27
C TRP A 104 -11.23 -5.87 -14.33
N GLU A 105 -12.41 -6.10 -13.77
CA GLU A 105 -13.00 -5.18 -12.78
C GLU A 105 -12.13 -5.10 -11.51
N ALA A 106 -11.60 -6.23 -11.03
CA ALA A 106 -10.68 -6.26 -9.89
C ALA A 106 -9.40 -5.45 -10.17
N PHE A 107 -8.84 -5.55 -11.37
CA PHE A 107 -7.68 -4.75 -11.79
C PHE A 107 -7.99 -3.24 -11.84
N VAL A 108 -9.15 -2.87 -12.40
CA VAL A 108 -9.59 -1.47 -12.45
C VAL A 108 -9.85 -0.92 -11.05
N LEU A 109 -10.46 -1.71 -10.16
CA LEU A 109 -10.67 -1.35 -8.75
C LEU A 109 -9.34 -1.16 -8.01
N ASP A 110 -8.36 -2.05 -8.23
CA ASP A 110 -7.04 -1.96 -7.62
C ASP A 110 -6.32 -0.67 -8.03
N ILE A 111 -6.28 -0.36 -9.33
CA ILE A 111 -5.74 0.90 -9.84
C ILE A 111 -6.51 2.11 -9.28
N GLY A 112 -7.84 2.03 -9.24
CA GLY A 112 -8.69 3.09 -8.68
C GLY A 112 -8.36 3.36 -7.21
N MET A 113 -8.15 2.31 -6.41
CA MET A 113 -7.73 2.42 -5.01
C MET A 113 -6.34 3.04 -4.87
N VAL A 114 -5.36 2.63 -5.71
CA VAL A 114 -4.01 3.21 -5.69
C VAL A 114 -4.05 4.71 -6.00
N ILE A 115 -4.78 5.10 -7.05
CA ILE A 115 -4.94 6.51 -7.43
C ILE A 115 -5.65 7.30 -6.31
N PHE A 116 -6.71 6.73 -5.75
CA PHE A 116 -7.45 7.34 -4.63
C PHE A 116 -6.53 7.57 -3.43
N TYR A 117 -5.78 6.56 -2.99
CA TYR A 117 -4.83 6.69 -1.88
C TYR A 117 -3.69 7.66 -2.17
N LEU A 118 -3.20 7.74 -3.41
CA LEU A 118 -2.21 8.73 -3.83
C LEU A 118 -2.71 10.16 -3.64
N ILE A 119 -3.90 10.45 -4.15
CA ILE A 119 -4.54 11.77 -4.02
C ILE A 119 -4.87 12.06 -2.56
N TYR A 120 -5.46 11.09 -1.85
CA TYR A 120 -5.79 11.21 -0.44
C TYR A 120 -4.55 11.48 0.41
N ALA A 121 -3.46 10.73 0.21
CA ALA A 121 -2.21 10.96 0.94
C ALA A 121 -1.63 12.33 0.67
N TYR A 122 -1.67 12.80 -0.56
CA TYR A 122 -1.24 14.16 -0.87
C TYR A 122 -2.08 15.22 -0.14
N VAL A 123 -3.42 15.12 -0.23
CA VAL A 123 -4.34 16.07 0.42
C VAL A 123 -4.22 16.01 1.95
N TYR A 124 -4.14 14.81 2.53
CA TYR A 124 -3.99 14.61 3.95
C TYR A 124 -2.67 15.19 4.47
N ASN A 125 -1.55 14.93 3.79
CA ASN A 125 -0.25 15.49 4.16
C ASN A 125 -0.31 17.03 4.12
N LEU A 126 -0.89 17.62 3.07
CA LEU A 126 -1.08 19.08 2.98
C LEU A 126 -1.95 19.65 4.11
N ALA A 127 -3.06 18.96 4.43
CA ALA A 127 -3.95 19.38 5.51
C ALA A 127 -3.28 19.25 6.88
N TYR A 128 -2.56 18.15 7.12
CA TYR A 128 -1.87 17.91 8.37
C TYR A 128 -0.72 18.90 8.59
N ASP A 129 0.05 19.24 7.54
CA ASP A 129 1.11 20.23 7.63
C ASP A 129 0.56 21.65 7.86
N LYS A 130 -0.66 21.97 7.38
CA LYS A 130 -1.36 23.22 7.71
C LYS A 130 -1.89 23.27 9.14
N VAL A 131 -2.40 22.15 9.65
CA VAL A 131 -2.95 22.06 11.02
C VAL A 131 -1.84 21.96 12.07
N PHE A 132 -0.73 21.29 11.74
CA PHE A 132 0.46 21.13 12.57
C PHE A 132 1.69 21.65 11.83
N PRO A 133 1.88 22.98 11.77
CA PRO A 133 3.05 23.56 11.15
C PRO A 133 4.32 23.07 11.85
N VAL A 134 5.25 22.53 11.07
CA VAL A 134 6.56 22.14 11.57
C VAL A 134 7.33 23.42 11.91
N PRO A 135 7.95 23.54 13.09
CA PRO A 135 8.77 24.72 13.41
C PRO A 135 9.82 24.92 12.32
N GLU A 136 9.89 26.14 11.78
CA GLU A 136 10.93 26.55 10.85
C GLU A 136 12.29 26.19 11.44
N VAL A 137 13.13 25.52 10.67
CA VAL A 137 14.52 25.30 11.07
C VAL A 137 15.16 26.68 11.00
N ALA A 138 15.31 27.32 12.16
CA ALA A 138 16.05 28.57 12.28
C ALA A 138 17.47 28.30 11.73
N HIS A 139 17.77 28.96 10.60
CA HIS A 139 19.09 28.97 10.00
C HIS A 139 20.06 29.83 10.81
#